data_AF-B4JN22-F1
#
_entry.id   AF-B4JN22-F1
#
_cell.length_a   1.000
_cell.length_b   1.000
_cell.length_c   1.000
_cell.angle_alpha   90.00
_cell.angle_beta   90.00
_cell.angle_gamma   90.00
#
_symmetry.space_group_name_H-M   'P 1'
#
loop_
_entity.id
_entity.type
_entity.pdbx_description
1 polymer ?
#
loop_
_entity_poly.entity_id
_entity_poly.type
_entity_poly.pdbx_seq_one_letter_code
_entity_poly.pdbx_strand_id
1 'polypeptide(L)'
;MKLIIGSIVCLCLCLASVGYAQPLSQSSFSLPAPLDAQVYTVVDEMQNIGENTAKELAHQFQEIVVEPQHELEAAIDQVEARRVDSPQCVAVQDDRIDGIVGNAHVELHECGLSAAHDSAEIASDVNHATQQLVFGGYSLGRTYNKCQRYKNSVLRQSCMAKFYVQGTIYLVNARSSIKTIKKSTNERIPAVFVDSNACTHVASQKAVVALDDVNADIDACIAKAR
;
A
#
# COMPACT_ATOMS: atom_id res chain seq x y z
N MET A 1 5.46 0.92 -18.48
CA MET A 1 5.42 1.84 -17.31
C MET A 1 4.07 2.48 -17.01
N LYS A 2 3.32 3.03 -17.98
CA LYS A 2 1.96 3.59 -17.73
C LYS A 2 0.97 2.62 -17.05
N LEU A 3 1.15 1.31 -17.24
CA LEU A 3 0.30 0.26 -16.65
C LEU A 3 0.64 -0.10 -15.19
N ILE A 4 1.87 0.15 -14.73
CA ILE A 4 2.31 -0.15 -13.35
C ILE A 4 2.01 1.04 -12.44
N ILE A 5 2.28 2.26 -12.92
CA ILE A 5 1.77 3.49 -12.30
C ILE A 5 0.25 3.40 -12.22
N GLY A 6 -0.40 2.91 -13.28
CA GLY A 6 -1.85 2.63 -13.27
C GLY A 6 -2.28 1.66 -12.18
N SER A 7 -1.57 0.54 -11.97
CA SER A 7 -1.97 -0.47 -10.96
C SER A 7 -1.69 -0.03 -9.52
N ILE A 8 -0.59 0.68 -9.26
CA ILE A 8 -0.22 1.17 -7.93
C ILE A 8 -1.07 2.40 -7.57
N VAL A 9 -1.30 3.32 -8.51
CA VAL A 9 -2.24 4.43 -8.33
C VAL A 9 -3.67 3.91 -8.18
N CYS A 10 -4.06 2.81 -8.86
CA CYS A 10 -5.35 2.14 -8.63
C CYS A 10 -5.41 1.49 -7.24
N LEU A 11 -4.31 0.95 -6.71
CA LEU A 11 -4.24 0.43 -5.34
C LEU A 11 -4.40 1.56 -4.29
N CYS A 12 -3.72 2.69 -4.50
CA CYS A 12 -3.89 3.90 -3.66
C CYS A 12 -5.28 4.52 -3.79
N LEU A 13 -5.90 4.47 -4.98
CA LEU A 13 -7.28 4.92 -5.21
C LEU A 13 -8.31 3.97 -4.59
N CYS A 14 -8.03 2.66 -4.53
CA CYS A 14 -8.84 1.69 -3.80
C CYS A 14 -8.74 1.86 -2.29
N LEU A 15 -7.58 2.29 -1.76
CA LEU A 15 -7.44 2.69 -0.35
C LEU A 15 -8.14 4.03 -0.07
N ALA A 16 -8.10 4.97 -1.00
CA ALA A 16 -8.84 6.23 -0.90
C ALA A 16 -10.37 6.01 -0.95
N SER A 17 -10.86 4.99 -1.65
CA SER A 17 -12.29 4.64 -1.64
C SER A 17 -12.74 4.01 -0.32
N VAL A 18 -11.83 3.50 0.50
CA VAL A 18 -12.11 3.15 1.91
C VAL A 18 -12.37 4.43 2.73
N GLY A 19 -11.66 5.52 2.44
CA GLY A 19 -11.92 6.85 3.01
C GLY A 19 -13.24 7.48 2.54
N TYR A 20 -13.82 7.01 1.43
CA TYR A 20 -15.14 7.41 0.92
C TYR A 20 -16.25 6.39 1.21
N ALA A 21 -15.98 5.33 1.99
CA ALA A 21 -17.06 4.63 2.67
C ALA A 21 -17.63 5.65 3.65
N GLN A 22 -18.71 6.33 3.25
CA GLN A 22 -19.39 7.33 4.09
C GLN A 22 -19.43 6.79 5.50
N PRO A 23 -18.94 7.57 6.50
CA PRO A 23 -18.87 7.06 7.84
C PRO A 23 -20.28 6.63 8.22
N LEU A 24 -20.41 5.38 8.70
CA LEU A 24 -21.67 4.86 9.25
C LEU A 24 -22.22 5.77 10.37
N SER A 25 -21.45 6.76 10.82
CA SER A 25 -21.87 7.86 11.69
C SER A 25 -23.04 8.70 11.15
N GLN A 26 -23.36 8.66 9.86
CA GLN A 26 -24.47 9.46 9.29
C GLN A 26 -25.70 8.65 8.84
N SER A 27 -25.65 7.32 8.79
CA SER A 27 -26.81 6.52 8.33
C SER A 27 -27.66 6.01 9.49
N SER A 28 -28.28 6.93 10.25
CA SER A 28 -29.56 6.74 10.97
C SER A 28 -29.81 5.37 11.64
N PHE A 29 -28.79 4.80 12.27
CA PHE A 29 -28.83 3.48 12.90
C PHE A 29 -28.77 3.61 14.42
N SER A 30 -29.90 3.88 15.08
CA SER A 30 -29.92 4.07 16.54
C SER A 30 -29.95 2.71 17.27
N LEU A 31 -28.79 2.05 17.40
CA LEU A 31 -28.62 0.81 18.17
C LEU A 31 -28.81 1.07 19.67
N PRO A 32 -29.03 0.04 20.50
CA PRO A 32 -28.99 0.20 21.95
C PRO A 32 -27.63 0.74 22.40
N ALA A 33 -27.62 1.74 23.27
CA ALA A 33 -26.42 2.44 23.75
C ALA A 33 -25.18 1.56 24.05
N PRO A 34 -25.28 0.41 24.76
CA PRO A 34 -24.09 -0.41 25.05
C PRO A 34 -23.53 -1.15 23.83
N LEU A 35 -24.35 -1.42 22.81
CA LEU A 35 -23.92 -2.04 21.56
C LEU A 35 -23.44 -0.98 20.56
N ASP A 36 -24.12 0.17 20.55
CA ASP A 36 -23.78 1.33 19.73
C ASP A 36 -22.33 1.78 19.96
N ALA A 37 -21.95 2.03 21.22
CA ALA A 37 -20.59 2.43 21.59
C ALA A 37 -19.52 1.41 21.14
N GLN A 38 -19.82 0.11 21.23
CA GLN A 38 -18.89 -0.95 20.84
C GLN A 38 -18.74 -1.04 19.31
N VAL A 39 -19.83 -0.89 18.57
CA VAL A 39 -19.79 -0.85 17.09
C VAL A 39 -19.03 0.40 16.63
N TYR A 40 -19.28 1.56 17.22
CA TYR A 40 -18.53 2.78 16.93
C TYR A 40 -17.03 2.62 17.18
N THR A 41 -16.64 2.04 18.32
CA THR A 41 -15.23 1.81 18.64
C THR A 41 -14.55 0.92 17.59
N VAL A 42 -15.22 -0.14 17.16
CA VAL A 42 -14.72 -1.06 16.12
C VAL A 42 -14.56 -0.36 14.77
N VAL A 43 -15.54 0.48 14.39
CA VAL A 43 -15.50 1.23 13.12
C VAL A 43 -14.38 2.27 13.14
N ASP A 44 -14.26 3.02 14.23
CA ASP A 44 -13.20 4.02 14.42
C ASP A 44 -11.81 3.38 14.39
N GLU A 45 -11.64 2.25 15.08
CA GLU A 45 -10.37 1.52 15.08
C GLU A 45 -9.99 1.04 13.67
N MET A 46 -10.96 0.58 12.86
CA MET A 46 -10.72 0.16 11.49
C MET A 46 -10.40 1.32 10.56
N GLN A 47 -11.06 2.46 10.73
CA GLN A 47 -10.76 3.67 9.99
C GLN A 47 -9.32 4.14 10.27
N ASN A 48 -8.93 4.17 11.55
CA ASN A 48 -7.58 4.51 11.96
C ASN A 48 -6.53 3.52 11.40
N ILE A 49 -6.83 2.21 11.41
CA ILE A 49 -5.95 1.20 10.81
C ILE A 49 -5.80 1.42 9.30
N GLY A 50 -6.91 1.68 8.59
CA GLY A 50 -6.88 1.95 7.16
C GLY A 50 -6.08 3.20 6.81
N GLU A 51 -6.28 4.29 7.54
CA GLU A 51 -5.56 5.55 7.32
C GLU A 51 -4.06 5.41 7.59
N ASN A 52 -3.69 4.78 8.72
CA ASN A 52 -2.28 4.57 9.06
C ASN A 52 -1.60 3.63 8.05
N THR A 53 -2.28 2.55 7.65
CA THR A 53 -1.75 1.62 6.64
C THR A 53 -1.54 2.32 5.30
N ALA A 54 -2.46 3.19 4.88
CA ALA A 54 -2.35 3.93 3.63
C ALA A 54 -1.19 4.95 3.68
N LYS A 55 -1.03 5.68 4.78
CA LYS A 55 0.10 6.62 4.97
C LYS A 55 1.43 5.88 4.95
N GLU A 56 1.51 4.75 5.64
CA GLU A 56 2.71 3.93 5.70
C GLU A 56 3.07 3.38 4.32
N LEU A 57 2.11 2.79 3.59
CA LEU A 57 2.33 2.33 2.22
C LEU A 57 2.77 3.46 1.28
N ALA A 58 2.20 4.67 1.43
CA ALA A 58 2.55 5.80 0.58
C ALA A 58 3.98 6.31 0.85
N HIS A 59 4.36 6.42 2.12
CA HIS A 59 5.73 6.78 2.51
C HIS A 59 6.74 5.76 1.99
N GLN A 60 6.45 4.48 2.17
CA GLN A 60 7.37 3.42 1.79
C GLN A 60 7.43 3.18 0.27
N PHE A 61 6.35 3.47 -0.46
CA PHE A 61 6.41 3.52 -1.93
C PHE A 61 7.44 4.56 -2.40
N GLN A 62 7.50 5.70 -1.72
CA GLN A 62 8.45 6.75 -2.06
C GLN A 62 9.89 6.29 -1.85
N GLU A 63 10.22 5.68 -0.71
CA GLU A 63 11.56 5.14 -0.45
C GLU A 63 11.93 3.98 -1.40
N ILE A 64 11.03 3.02 -1.63
CA ILE A 64 11.41 1.78 -2.33
C ILE A 64 11.44 1.95 -3.84
N VAL A 65 10.52 2.76 -4.40
CA VAL A 65 10.34 2.86 -5.85
C VAL A 65 10.87 4.19 -6.38
N VAL A 66 10.61 5.30 -5.68
CA VAL A 66 10.90 6.64 -6.21
C VAL A 66 12.35 7.05 -5.95
N GLU A 67 12.90 6.75 -4.77
CA GLU A 67 14.28 7.13 -4.44
C GLU A 67 15.34 6.38 -5.27
N PRO A 68 15.38 5.03 -5.32
CA PRO A 68 16.31 4.27 -6.17
C PRO A 68 16.25 4.63 -7.66
N GLN A 69 15.07 5.02 -8.16
CA GLN A 69 14.93 5.51 -9.53
C GLN A 69 15.57 6.88 -9.71
N HIS A 70 15.35 7.83 -8.79
CA HIS A 70 16.00 9.13 -8.85
C HIS A 70 17.52 9.03 -8.71
N GLU A 71 18.03 8.12 -7.89
CA GLU A 71 19.47 7.86 -7.77
C GLU A 71 20.07 7.39 -9.11
N LEU A 72 19.40 6.43 -9.76
CA LEU A 72 19.79 5.95 -11.09
C LEU A 72 19.72 7.06 -12.14
N GLU A 73 18.62 7.81 -12.19
CA GLU A 73 18.44 8.93 -13.13
C GLU A 73 19.51 10.01 -12.91
N ALA A 74 19.80 10.37 -11.66
CA ALA A 74 20.85 11.34 -11.35
C ALA A 74 22.25 10.88 -11.79
N ALA A 75 22.54 9.58 -11.68
CA ALA A 75 23.82 9.03 -12.16
C ALA A 75 23.89 9.03 -13.70
N ILE A 76 22.78 8.73 -14.39
CA ILE A 76 22.70 8.83 -15.86
C ILE A 76 22.90 10.28 -16.32
N ASP A 77 22.23 11.24 -15.67
CA ASP A 77 22.34 12.66 -15.98
C ASP A 77 23.79 13.17 -15.82
N GLN A 78 24.52 12.65 -14.82
CA GLN A 78 25.94 12.96 -14.65
C GLN A 78 26.79 12.46 -15.82
N VAL A 79 26.55 11.24 -16.30
CA VAL A 79 27.26 10.69 -17.47
C VAL A 79 26.90 11.47 -18.74
N GLU A 80 25.61 11.76 -18.94
CA GLU A 80 25.13 12.48 -20.13
C GLU A 80 25.61 13.94 -20.15
N ALA A 81 25.76 14.58 -18.99
CA ALA A 81 26.37 15.92 -18.91
C ALA A 81 27.80 15.94 -19.49
N ARG A 82 28.55 14.83 -19.40
CA ARG A 82 29.89 14.71 -20.02
C ARG A 82 29.84 14.71 -21.55
N ARG A 83 28.69 14.43 -22.17
CA ARG A 83 28.53 14.47 -23.63
C ARG A 83 28.72 15.88 -24.18
N VAL A 84 28.44 16.91 -23.37
CA VAL A 84 28.74 18.31 -23.71
C VAL A 84 30.25 18.55 -23.81
N ASP A 85 31.03 17.93 -22.93
CA ASP A 85 32.49 18.08 -22.89
C ASP A 85 33.21 17.27 -23.98
N SER A 86 32.75 16.04 -24.24
CA SER A 86 33.32 15.17 -25.27
C SER A 86 32.30 14.15 -25.80
N PRO A 87 31.59 14.49 -26.90
CA PRO A 87 30.58 13.61 -27.48
C PRO A 87 31.14 12.25 -27.90
N GLN A 88 32.38 12.21 -28.36
CA GLN A 88 33.03 11.01 -28.90
C GLN A 88 33.43 10.03 -27.78
N CYS A 89 33.90 10.53 -26.63
CA CYS A 89 34.27 9.68 -25.51
C CYS A 89 33.05 9.04 -24.84
N VAL A 90 31.94 9.77 -24.76
CA VAL A 90 30.67 9.22 -24.26
C VAL A 90 30.09 8.21 -25.25
N ALA A 91 30.09 8.50 -26.55
CA ALA A 91 29.55 7.60 -27.57
C ALA A 91 30.20 6.21 -27.59
N VAL A 92 31.48 6.10 -27.23
CA VAL A 92 32.17 4.81 -27.11
C VAL A 92 31.66 3.97 -25.93
N GLN A 93 31.09 4.62 -24.92
CA GLN A 93 30.54 3.96 -23.74
C GLN A 93 29.03 3.72 -23.84
N ASP A 94 28.34 4.22 -24.88
CA ASP A 94 26.87 4.14 -25.02
C ASP A 94 26.35 2.69 -24.87
N ASP A 95 26.96 1.69 -25.52
CA ASP A 95 26.56 0.29 -25.39
C ASP A 95 26.69 -0.24 -23.94
N ARG A 96 27.71 0.23 -23.21
CA ARG A 96 27.94 -0.15 -21.80
C ARG A 96 26.95 0.55 -20.88
N ILE A 97 26.67 1.83 -21.12
CA ILE A 97 25.68 2.62 -20.40
C ILE A 97 24.29 1.98 -20.56
N ASP A 98 23.90 1.65 -21.80
CA ASP A 98 22.63 0.97 -22.10
C ASP A 98 22.52 -0.38 -21.38
N GLY A 99 23.62 -1.15 -21.34
CA GLY A 99 23.67 -2.41 -20.59
C GLY A 99 23.48 -2.23 -19.08
N ILE A 100 24.13 -1.22 -18.48
CA ILE A 100 24.02 -0.92 -17.05
C ILE A 100 22.60 -0.48 -16.70
N VAL A 101 22.06 0.50 -17.44
CA VAL A 101 20.72 1.05 -17.22
C VAL A 101 19.65 -0.01 -17.47
N GLY A 102 19.80 -0.81 -18.52
CA GLY A 102 18.89 -1.92 -18.82
C GLY A 102 18.83 -2.96 -17.71
N ASN A 103 19.97 -3.40 -17.20
CA ASN A 103 20.04 -4.35 -16.09
C ASN A 103 19.48 -3.75 -14.79
N ALA A 104 19.81 -2.50 -14.49
CA ALA A 104 19.28 -1.79 -13.33
C ALA A 104 17.76 -1.71 -13.37
N HIS A 105 17.18 -1.40 -14.54
CA HIS A 105 15.71 -1.39 -14.71
C HIS A 105 15.08 -2.76 -14.53
N VAL A 106 15.73 -3.84 -14.99
CA VAL A 106 15.24 -5.20 -14.77
C VAL A 106 15.27 -5.55 -13.29
N GLU A 107 16.38 -5.32 -12.59
CA GLU A 107 16.52 -5.61 -11.16
C GLU A 107 15.51 -4.78 -10.33
N LEU A 108 15.39 -3.48 -10.59
CA LEU A 108 14.40 -2.61 -9.93
C LEU A 108 12.97 -3.07 -10.21
N HIS A 109 12.69 -3.56 -11.42
CA HIS A 109 11.37 -4.07 -11.78
C HIS A 109 11.02 -5.37 -11.03
N GLU A 110 11.96 -6.30 -10.94
CA GLU A 110 11.78 -7.56 -10.21
C GLU A 110 11.55 -7.31 -8.72
N CYS A 111 12.36 -6.45 -8.08
CA CYS A 111 12.16 -6.06 -6.68
C CYS A 111 10.79 -5.35 -6.49
N GLY A 112 10.40 -4.47 -7.42
CA GLY A 112 9.13 -3.74 -7.36
C GLY A 112 7.89 -4.63 -7.54
N LEU A 113 7.99 -5.74 -8.30
CA LEU A 113 6.89 -6.70 -8.45
C LEU A 113 6.57 -7.42 -7.15
N SER A 114 7.59 -7.79 -6.36
CA SER A 114 7.38 -8.41 -5.05
C SER A 114 6.67 -7.46 -4.09
N ALA A 115 7.15 -6.21 -3.99
CA ALA A 115 6.54 -5.18 -3.17
C ALA A 115 5.07 -4.91 -3.57
N ALA A 116 4.77 -4.89 -4.88
CA ALA A 116 3.43 -4.68 -5.39
C ALA A 116 2.48 -5.86 -5.10
N HIS A 117 2.97 -7.10 -5.25
CA HIS A 117 2.21 -8.31 -4.94
C HIS A 117 1.77 -8.32 -3.47
N ASP A 118 2.72 -8.07 -2.57
CA ASP A 118 2.47 -8.14 -1.13
C ASP A 118 1.60 -6.97 -0.65
N SER A 119 1.80 -5.77 -1.23
CA SER A 119 0.89 -4.62 -1.03
C SER A 119 -0.54 -4.95 -1.46
N ALA A 120 -0.71 -5.70 -2.56
CA ALA A 120 -2.03 -6.14 -3.02
C ALA A 120 -2.66 -7.18 -2.08
N GLU A 121 -1.87 -8.09 -1.50
CA GLU A 121 -2.35 -9.04 -0.48
C GLU A 121 -2.86 -8.28 0.76
N ILE A 122 -2.09 -7.31 1.26
CA ILE A 122 -2.48 -6.47 2.41
C ILE A 122 -3.76 -5.68 2.11
N ALA A 123 -3.84 -5.03 0.95
CA ALA A 123 -5.03 -4.27 0.55
C ALA A 123 -6.26 -5.18 0.42
N SER A 124 -6.08 -6.41 -0.09
CA SER A 124 -7.13 -7.41 -0.18
C SER A 124 -7.63 -7.84 1.20
N ASP A 125 -6.74 -8.09 2.16
CA ASP A 125 -7.08 -8.44 3.54
C ASP A 125 -7.90 -7.33 4.22
N VAL A 126 -7.46 -6.08 4.09
CA VAL A 126 -8.16 -4.91 4.65
C VAL A 126 -9.54 -4.73 4.00
N ASN A 127 -9.62 -4.87 2.67
CA ASN A 127 -10.87 -4.77 1.94
C ASN A 127 -11.86 -5.87 2.34
N HIS A 128 -11.40 -7.13 2.45
CA HIS A 128 -12.24 -8.24 2.87
C HIS A 128 -12.78 -8.04 4.30
N ALA A 129 -11.94 -7.62 5.24
CA ALA A 129 -12.38 -7.31 6.60
C ALA A 129 -13.38 -6.13 6.64
N THR A 130 -13.14 -5.09 5.84
CA THR A 130 -14.04 -3.93 5.74
C THR A 130 -15.40 -4.35 5.21
N GLN A 131 -15.45 -5.18 4.16
CA GLN A 131 -16.71 -5.72 3.64
C GLN A 131 -17.46 -6.53 4.68
N GLN A 132 -16.76 -7.41 5.41
CA GLN A 132 -17.39 -8.17 6.50
C GLN A 132 -18.01 -7.26 7.56
N LEU A 133 -17.34 -6.15 7.90
CA LEU A 133 -17.84 -5.18 8.88
C LEU A 133 -19.04 -4.38 8.36
N VAL A 134 -19.00 -3.91 7.12
CA VAL A 134 -20.08 -3.14 6.51
C VAL A 134 -21.33 -4.00 6.34
N PHE A 135 -21.21 -5.18 5.74
CA PHE A 135 -22.34 -6.09 5.56
C PHE A 135 -22.86 -6.62 6.91
N GLY A 136 -21.96 -6.90 7.85
CA GLY A 136 -22.31 -7.31 9.21
C GLY A 136 -23.10 -6.23 9.97
N GLY A 137 -22.62 -4.99 9.92
CA GLY A 137 -23.28 -3.83 10.55
C GLY A 137 -24.64 -3.52 9.92
N TYR A 138 -24.73 -3.56 8.58
CA TYR A 138 -26.00 -3.38 7.87
C TYR A 138 -27.04 -4.46 8.23
N SER A 139 -26.60 -5.72 8.31
CA SER A 139 -27.45 -6.85 8.72
C SER A 139 -27.96 -6.68 10.15
N LEU A 140 -27.06 -6.35 11.08
CA LEU A 140 -27.36 -6.04 12.48
C LEU A 140 -28.44 -4.97 12.57
N GLY A 141 -28.24 -3.91 11.79
CA GLY A 141 -29.17 -2.81 11.80
C GLY A 141 -30.54 -3.22 11.27
N ARG A 142 -30.59 -3.86 10.10
CA ARG A 142 -31.87 -4.36 9.56
C ARG A 142 -32.61 -5.24 10.58
N THR A 143 -31.91 -6.10 11.32
CA THR A 143 -32.50 -6.91 12.39
C THR A 143 -33.05 -6.03 13.52
N TYR A 144 -32.31 -5.04 14.00
CA TYR A 144 -32.80 -4.11 15.03
C TYR A 144 -34.08 -3.39 14.60
N ASN A 145 -34.08 -2.80 13.41
CA ASN A 145 -35.26 -2.10 12.87
C ASN A 145 -36.46 -3.04 12.72
N LYS A 146 -36.21 -4.29 12.31
CA LYS A 146 -37.25 -5.33 12.27
C LYS A 146 -37.81 -5.61 13.67
N CYS A 147 -36.94 -5.76 14.68
CA CYS A 147 -37.37 -6.01 16.05
C CYS A 147 -38.19 -4.85 16.63
N GLN A 148 -37.80 -3.61 16.33
CA GLN A 148 -38.52 -2.41 16.79
C GLN A 148 -39.92 -2.27 16.18
N ARG A 149 -40.15 -2.83 14.98
CA ARG A 149 -41.47 -2.82 14.32
C ARG A 149 -42.47 -3.80 14.92
N TYR A 150 -42.04 -4.76 15.75
CA TYR A 150 -42.97 -5.69 16.39
C TYR A 150 -43.78 -5.00 17.49
N LYS A 151 -45.11 -4.98 17.32
CA LYS A 151 -46.06 -4.46 18.34
C LYS A 151 -46.24 -5.43 19.51
N ASN A 152 -46.10 -6.73 19.28
CA ASN A 152 -46.18 -7.75 20.32
C ASN A 152 -44.89 -7.79 21.14
N SER A 153 -45.01 -7.64 22.47
CA SER A 153 -43.87 -7.56 23.39
C SER A 153 -43.03 -8.83 23.43
N VAL A 154 -43.65 -10.01 23.36
CA VAL A 154 -42.97 -11.31 23.38
C VAL A 154 -42.19 -11.53 22.08
N LEU A 155 -42.79 -11.23 20.92
CA LEU A 155 -42.09 -11.29 19.63
C LEU A 155 -40.96 -10.27 19.55
N ARG A 156 -41.15 -9.06 20.10
CA ARG A 156 -40.12 -8.04 20.20
C ARG A 156 -38.95 -8.50 21.09
N GLN A 157 -39.22 -9.06 22.26
CA GLN A 157 -38.18 -9.57 23.17
C GLN A 157 -37.40 -10.73 22.55
N SER A 158 -38.10 -11.72 21.97
CA SER A 158 -37.46 -12.84 21.28
C SER A 158 -36.60 -12.37 20.09
N CYS A 159 -37.09 -11.41 19.31
CA CYS A 159 -36.32 -10.79 18.24
C CYS A 159 -35.09 -10.05 18.76
N MET A 160 -35.23 -9.25 19.83
CA MET A 160 -34.12 -8.51 20.45
C MET A 160 -33.05 -9.46 21.02
N ALA A 161 -33.45 -10.61 21.57
CA ALA A 161 -32.49 -11.64 21.98
C ALA A 161 -31.66 -12.14 20.79
N LYS A 162 -32.30 -12.44 19.65
CA LYS A 162 -31.60 -12.82 18.41
C LYS A 162 -30.68 -11.71 17.90
N PHE A 163 -31.13 -10.46 17.98
CA PHE A 163 -30.32 -9.29 17.64
C PHE A 163 -29.06 -9.19 18.51
N TYR A 164 -29.17 -9.36 19.83
CA TYR A 164 -27.99 -9.33 20.70
C TYR A 164 -27.00 -10.46 20.42
N VAL A 165 -27.48 -11.68 20.13
CA VAL A 165 -26.61 -12.79 19.71
C VAL A 165 -25.88 -12.44 18.41
N GLN A 166 -26.58 -11.89 17.42
CA GLN A 166 -25.96 -11.40 16.17
C GLN A 166 -24.94 -10.29 16.44
N GLY A 167 -25.24 -9.38 17.37
CA GLY A 167 -24.36 -8.30 17.82
C GLY A 167 -23.05 -8.82 18.41
N THR A 168 -23.13 -9.80 19.30
CA THR A 168 -21.94 -10.41 19.90
C THR A 168 -21.08 -11.11 18.86
N ILE A 169 -21.69 -11.91 17.95
CA ILE A 169 -20.95 -12.60 16.88
C ILE A 169 -20.24 -11.57 15.98
N TYR A 170 -20.93 -10.51 15.60
CA TYR A 170 -20.36 -9.41 14.82
C TYR A 170 -19.13 -8.79 15.52
N LEU A 171 -19.25 -8.42 16.80
CA LEU A 171 -18.16 -7.79 17.54
C LEU A 171 -16.96 -8.73 17.73
N VAL A 172 -17.20 -10.02 17.96
CA VAL A 172 -16.12 -11.02 18.10
C VAL A 172 -15.37 -11.16 16.78
N ASN A 173 -16.09 -11.31 15.67
CA ASN A 173 -15.47 -11.43 14.35
C ASN A 173 -14.72 -10.15 13.98
N ALA A 174 -15.32 -8.99 14.24
CA ALA A 174 -14.71 -7.69 14.01
C ALA A 174 -13.37 -7.53 14.73
N ARG A 175 -13.34 -7.81 16.04
CA ARG A 175 -12.09 -7.72 16.84
C ARG A 175 -11.06 -8.74 16.40
N SER A 176 -11.47 -9.93 15.98
CA SER A 176 -10.56 -10.93 15.43
C SER A 176 -9.93 -10.44 14.12
N SER A 177 -10.73 -9.90 13.20
CA SER A 177 -10.26 -9.35 11.93
C SER A 177 -9.32 -8.16 12.15
N ILE A 178 -9.66 -7.25 13.06
CA ILE A 178 -8.80 -6.13 13.48
C ILE A 178 -7.43 -6.65 13.97
N LYS A 179 -7.44 -7.68 14.82
CA LYS A 179 -6.21 -8.26 15.36
C LYS A 179 -5.35 -8.89 14.28
N THR A 180 -5.96 -9.62 13.36
CA THR A 180 -5.25 -10.22 12.21
C THR A 180 -4.67 -9.17 11.30
N ILE A 181 -5.43 -8.11 10.97
CA ILE A 181 -4.94 -6.98 10.17
C ILE A 181 -3.79 -6.30 10.90
N LYS A 182 -3.95 -5.92 12.18
CA LYS A 182 -2.85 -5.31 12.95
C LYS A 182 -1.59 -6.17 12.95
N LYS A 183 -1.73 -7.48 13.05
CA LYS A 183 -0.57 -8.39 12.97
C LYS A 183 0.05 -8.37 11.57
N SER A 184 -0.75 -8.45 10.51
CA SER A 184 -0.30 -8.37 9.12
C SER A 184 0.38 -7.01 8.84
N THR A 185 -0.25 -5.90 9.23
CA THR A 185 0.24 -4.53 9.10
C THR A 185 1.49 -4.26 9.95
N ASN A 186 1.64 -4.86 11.12
CA ASN A 186 2.81 -4.59 11.97
C ASN A 186 4.00 -5.53 11.72
N GLU A 187 3.77 -6.72 11.16
CA GLU A 187 4.82 -7.72 10.94
C GLU A 187 5.12 -7.91 9.45
N ARG A 188 4.11 -8.01 8.58
CA ARG A 188 4.31 -8.29 7.14
C ARG A 188 4.70 -7.06 6.35
N ILE A 189 4.08 -5.90 6.61
CA ILE A 189 4.46 -4.63 5.97
C ILE A 189 5.96 -4.38 6.20
N PRO A 190 6.48 -4.22 7.43
CA PRO A 190 7.89 -3.91 7.60
C PRO A 190 8.84 -4.97 7.02
N ALA A 191 8.48 -6.26 7.04
CA ALA A 191 9.33 -7.32 6.49
C ALA A 191 9.43 -7.26 4.95
N VAL A 192 8.28 -7.19 4.27
CA VAL A 192 8.20 -7.04 2.80
C VAL A 192 8.95 -5.80 2.35
N PHE A 193 8.79 -4.72 3.12
CA PHE A 193 9.37 -3.45 2.77
C PHE A 193 10.85 -3.35 3.13
N VAL A 194 11.36 -3.97 4.20
CA VAL A 194 12.81 -4.10 4.44
C VAL A 194 13.47 -4.91 3.32
N ASP A 195 12.87 -6.02 2.91
CA ASP A 195 13.43 -6.89 1.87
C ASP A 195 13.39 -6.20 0.50
N SER A 196 12.28 -5.56 0.17
CA SER A 196 12.12 -4.82 -1.10
C SER A 196 12.99 -3.57 -1.15
N ASN A 197 13.11 -2.83 -0.03
CA ASN A 197 13.98 -1.65 0.08
C ASN A 197 15.44 -2.02 -0.07
N ALA A 198 15.88 -3.09 0.60
CA ALA A 198 17.24 -3.60 0.44
C ALA A 198 17.49 -4.03 -1.02
N CYS A 199 16.52 -4.70 -1.65
CA CYS A 199 16.62 -5.13 -3.05
C CYS A 199 16.76 -3.94 -4.01
N THR A 200 15.89 -2.93 -3.91
CA THR A 200 15.89 -1.77 -4.82
C THR A 200 17.08 -0.85 -4.61
N HIS A 201 17.49 -0.57 -3.38
CA HIS A 201 18.70 0.23 -3.14
C HIS A 201 19.98 -0.51 -3.54
N VAL A 202 20.08 -1.83 -3.35
CA VAL A 202 21.25 -2.59 -3.83
C VAL A 202 21.33 -2.57 -5.36
N ALA A 203 20.20 -2.72 -6.05
CA ALA A 203 20.13 -2.62 -7.50
C ALA A 203 20.55 -1.22 -8.00
N SER A 204 20.01 -0.16 -7.39
CA SER A 204 20.40 1.24 -7.66
C SER A 204 21.89 1.46 -7.43
N GLN A 205 22.39 1.10 -6.25
CA GLN A 205 23.78 1.34 -5.86
C GLN A 205 24.78 0.63 -6.78
N LYS A 206 24.49 -0.60 -7.20
CA LYS A 206 25.30 -1.30 -8.22
C LYS A 206 25.37 -0.53 -9.53
N ALA A 207 24.23 0.00 -9.98
CA ALA A 207 24.15 0.76 -11.22
C ALA A 207 24.89 2.10 -11.12
N VAL A 208 24.75 2.81 -10.00
CA VAL A 208 25.50 4.06 -9.73
C VAL A 208 27.00 3.81 -9.77
N VAL A 209 27.49 2.78 -9.06
CA VAL A 209 28.93 2.43 -9.05
C VAL A 209 29.41 2.08 -10.47
N ALA A 210 28.61 1.35 -11.24
CA ALA A 210 28.98 1.01 -12.62
C ALA A 210 28.99 2.23 -13.56
N LEU A 211 28.12 3.23 -13.34
CA LEU A 211 28.11 4.50 -14.07
C LEU A 211 29.27 5.41 -13.63
N ASP A 212 29.68 5.37 -12.38
CA ASP A 212 30.88 6.05 -11.89
C ASP A 212 32.15 5.50 -12.56
N ASP A 213 32.24 4.19 -12.76
CA ASP A 213 33.32 3.57 -13.54
C ASP A 213 33.32 4.05 -15.00
N VAL A 214 32.14 4.22 -15.61
CA VAL A 214 32.01 4.80 -16.96
C VAL A 214 32.49 6.25 -16.98
N ASN A 215 32.15 7.06 -15.97
CA ASN A 215 32.64 8.44 -15.84
C ASN A 215 34.18 8.48 -15.76
N ALA A 216 34.80 7.58 -15.00
CA ALA A 216 36.25 7.48 -14.89
C ALA A 216 36.91 7.12 -16.25
N ASP A 217 36.27 6.26 -17.05
CA ASP A 217 36.74 5.91 -18.39
C ASP A 217 36.58 7.07 -19.39
N ILE A 218 35.50 7.83 -19.29
CA ILE A 218 35.30 9.06 -20.07
C ILE A 218 36.39 10.08 -19.74
N ASP A 219 36.72 10.28 -18.46
CA ASP A 219 37.81 11.15 -18.02
C ASP A 219 39.15 10.72 -18.61
N ALA A 220 39.45 9.43 -18.58
CA ALA A 220 40.67 8.87 -19.17
C ALA A 220 40.72 9.07 -20.70
N CYS A 221 39.59 8.95 -21.38
CA CYS A 221 39.46 9.22 -22.81
C CYS A 221 39.73 10.70 -23.14
N ILE A 222 39.10 11.62 -22.40
CA ILE A 222 39.29 13.07 -22.56
C ILE A 222 40.75 13.46 -22.31
N ALA A 223 41.38 12.88 -21.27
CA ALA A 223 42.79 13.15 -20.96
C ALA A 223 43.76 12.70 -22.06
N LYS A 224 43.45 11.60 -22.77
CA LYS A 224 44.25 11.12 -23.92
C LYS A 224 44.02 11.92 -25.20
N ALA A 225 42.90 12.61 -25.32
CA ALA A 225 42.54 13.41 -26.49
C ALA A 225 43.07 14.85 -26.43
N ARG A 226 43.60 15.28 -25.28
CA ARG A 226 44.32 16.55 -25.07
C ARG A 226 45.82 16.38 -25.26
#